data_AF-A0A5N6P510-F1
#
_entry.id   AF-A0A5N6P510-F1
#
_cell.length_a   1.000
_cell.length_b   1.000
_cell.length_c   1.000
_cell.angle_alpha   90.00
_cell.angle_beta   90.00
_cell.angle_gamma   90.00
#
_symmetry.space_group_name_H-M   'P 1'
#
loop_
_entity.id
_entity.type
_entity.pdbx_description
1 polymer ?
#
loop_
_entity_poly.entity_id
_entity_poly.type
_entity_poly.pdbx_seq_one_letter_code
_entity_poly.pdbx_strand_id
1 'polypeptide(L)'
;MCYVNNLINSIIKTISRPGNLPPGGKLDPARWPGELIETSAWAHERTPLANLIRWRDKPVALSIVQARLVGLAHFSDPTCIMDTNRNLTSMAKKSLIQREKKRQKLEQKYHLIRRSSKKEISKVRSLSDKWEIYGKLQSPQRNSAPTRLHRRCFSTGRFRE
;
A
#
# COMPACT_ATOMS: atom_id res chain seq x y z
N MET A 1 -16.24 -32.49 5.14
CA MET A 1 -16.10 -31.34 4.22
C MET A 1 -17.45 -30.69 3.90
N CYS A 2 -18.49 -31.42 3.44
CA CYS A 2 -19.80 -30.83 3.08
C CYS A 2 -20.53 -30.13 4.26
N TYR A 3 -20.43 -30.67 5.47
CA TYR A 3 -21.12 -30.10 6.65
C TYR A 3 -20.56 -28.74 7.09
N VAL A 4 -19.24 -28.55 7.01
CA VAL A 4 -18.56 -27.30 7.34
C VAL A 4 -18.95 -26.19 6.36
N ASN A 5 -19.05 -26.52 5.07
CA ASN A 5 -19.47 -25.57 4.04
C ASN A 5 -20.93 -25.14 4.22
N ASN A 6 -21.82 -26.06 4.62
CA ASN A 6 -23.23 -25.74 4.93
C ASN A 6 -23.37 -24.84 6.15
N LEU A 7 -22.57 -25.07 7.20
CA LEU A 7 -22.55 -24.23 8.40
C LEU A 7 -22.06 -22.81 8.07
N ILE A 8 -20.98 -22.67 7.30
CA ILE A 8 -20.44 -21.39 6.87
C ILE A 8 -21.48 -20.60 6.06
N ASN A 9 -22.13 -21.24 5.09
CA ASN A 9 -23.17 -20.60 4.27
C ASN A 9 -24.39 -20.17 5.10
N SER A 10 -24.74 -20.93 6.15
CA SER A 10 -25.82 -20.58 7.07
C SER A 10 -25.46 -19.37 7.93
N ILE A 11 -24.24 -19.33 8.48
CA ILE A 11 -23.73 -18.19 9.27
C ILE A 11 -23.69 -16.92 8.42
N ILE A 12 -23.17 -16.98 7.19
CA ILE A 12 -23.13 -15.84 6.25
C ILE A 12 -24.54 -15.33 5.94
N LYS A 13 -25.50 -16.22 5.68
CA LYS A 13 -26.92 -15.85 5.45
C LYS A 13 -27.56 -15.19 6.66
N THR A 14 -27.13 -15.52 7.88
CA THR A 14 -27.70 -14.99 9.12
C THR A 14 -27.15 -13.59 9.41
N ILE A 15 -25.85 -13.38 9.18
CA ILE A 15 -25.18 -12.08 9.32
C ILE A 15 -25.63 -11.07 8.25
N SER A 16 -25.96 -11.55 7.04
CA SER A 16 -26.40 -10.70 5.92
C SER A 16 -27.86 -10.21 6.03
N ARG A 17 -28.64 -10.65 7.05
CA ARG A 17 -30.01 -10.17 7.24
C ARG A 17 -30.03 -8.81 7.96
N PRO A 18 -30.71 -7.79 7.43
CA PRO A 18 -30.79 -6.48 8.08
C PRO A 18 -31.49 -6.61 9.43
N GLY A 19 -30.84 -6.15 10.50
CA GLY A 19 -31.36 -6.19 11.88
C GLY A 19 -30.69 -7.21 12.82
N ASN A 20 -29.77 -8.06 12.34
CA ASN A 20 -28.97 -8.97 13.19
C ASN A 20 -27.49 -8.53 13.23
N LEU A 21 -27.21 -7.33 13.74
CA LEU A 21 -25.83 -6.93 14.07
C LEU A 21 -25.47 -7.39 15.50
N PRO A 22 -24.23 -7.87 15.72
CA PRO A 22 -23.75 -8.16 17.07
C PRO A 22 -23.67 -6.88 17.92
N PRO A 23 -23.83 -6.98 19.25
CA PRO A 23 -23.76 -5.82 20.14
C PRO A 23 -22.31 -5.30 20.21
N GLY A 24 -22.02 -4.21 19.51
CA GLY A 24 -20.68 -3.62 19.48
C GLY A 24 -20.38 -2.94 18.15
N GLY A 25 -21.05 -1.82 17.87
CA GLY A 25 -20.81 -1.03 16.66
C GLY A 25 -19.48 -0.27 16.72
N LYS A 26 -18.40 -0.92 16.26
CA LYS A 26 -17.21 -0.37 15.58
C LYS A 26 -16.13 -1.46 15.58
N LEU A 27 -15.84 -2.03 14.41
CA LEU A 27 -14.75 -2.99 14.21
C LEU A 27 -13.42 -2.21 14.21
N ASP A 28 -12.65 -2.30 15.31
CA ASP A 28 -11.30 -1.74 15.37
C ASP A 28 -10.29 -2.73 14.79
N PRO A 29 -9.49 -2.36 13.78
CA PRO A 29 -8.66 -3.30 13.05
C PRO A 29 -7.41 -3.80 13.81
N ALA A 30 -7.27 -3.48 15.10
CA ALA A 30 -6.19 -3.93 15.96
C ALA A 30 -6.59 -5.07 16.91
N ARG A 31 -7.87 -5.45 16.97
CA ARG A 31 -8.43 -6.42 17.93
C ARG A 31 -9.12 -7.62 17.27
N TRP A 32 -8.75 -7.91 16.02
CA TRP A 32 -9.40 -8.91 15.18
C TRP A 32 -9.48 -10.35 15.73
N PRO A 33 -8.51 -10.91 16.48
CA PRO A 33 -8.61 -12.33 16.83
C PRO A 33 -9.71 -12.64 17.85
N GLY A 34 -9.94 -11.76 18.83
CA GLY A 34 -10.83 -12.01 19.97
C GLY A 34 -12.30 -11.74 19.67
N GLU A 35 -12.61 -10.60 19.04
CA GLU A 35 -13.99 -10.16 18.78
C GLU A 35 -14.68 -11.02 17.70
N LEU A 36 -13.91 -11.63 16.78
CA LEU A 36 -14.41 -12.58 15.78
C LEU A 36 -14.84 -13.93 16.38
N ILE A 37 -14.19 -14.39 17.45
CA ILE A 37 -14.52 -15.66 18.11
C ILE A 37 -15.85 -15.51 18.84
N GLU A 38 -16.04 -14.41 19.57
CA GLU A 38 -17.27 -14.14 20.33
C GLU A 38 -18.48 -13.95 19.40
N THR A 39 -18.32 -13.20 18.31
CA THR A 39 -19.38 -13.00 17.30
C THR A 39 -19.71 -14.29 16.54
N SER A 40 -18.72 -15.12 16.24
CA SER A 40 -18.94 -16.43 15.60
C SER A 40 -19.61 -17.44 16.53
N ALA A 41 -19.24 -17.45 17.82
CA ALA A 41 -19.88 -18.26 18.84
C ALA A 41 -21.36 -17.85 19.03
N TRP A 42 -21.63 -16.54 19.10
CA TRP A 42 -22.99 -15.99 19.17
C TRP A 42 -23.85 -16.35 17.95
N ALA A 43 -23.28 -16.25 16.74
CA ALA A 43 -23.98 -16.62 15.51
C ALA A 43 -24.25 -18.12 15.42
N HIS A 44 -23.32 -18.96 15.90
CA HIS A 44 -23.49 -20.41 15.94
C HIS A 44 -24.65 -20.82 16.84
N GLU A 45 -24.76 -20.25 18.05
CA GLU A 45 -25.82 -20.58 19.02
C GLU A 45 -27.24 -20.25 18.52
N ARG A 46 -27.37 -19.36 17.52
CA ARG A 46 -28.65 -19.02 16.88
C ARG A 46 -29.00 -19.85 15.65
N THR A 47 -28.12 -20.74 15.20
CA THR A 47 -28.41 -21.63 14.07
C THR A 47 -29.02 -22.96 14.55
N PRO A 48 -30.07 -23.48 13.89
CA PRO A 48 -30.73 -24.72 14.30
C PRO A 48 -29.83 -25.98 14.20
N LEU A 49 -28.71 -25.89 13.46
CA LEU A 49 -27.72 -26.95 13.35
C LEU A 49 -26.87 -27.13 14.63
N ALA A 50 -26.82 -26.12 15.51
CA ALA A 50 -26.08 -26.19 16.76
C ALA A 50 -26.69 -27.19 17.75
N ASN A 51 -28.00 -27.41 17.70
CA ASN A 51 -28.72 -28.35 18.56
C ASN A 51 -28.61 -29.81 18.08
N LEU A 52 -28.17 -30.03 16.84
CA LEU A 52 -28.12 -31.37 16.23
C LEU A 52 -26.78 -32.09 16.50
N ILE A 53 -25.69 -31.34 16.70
CA ILE A 53 -24.35 -31.91 16.94
C ILE A 53 -23.70 -31.19 18.11
N ARG A 54 -23.58 -31.89 19.25
CA ARG A 54 -22.94 -31.38 20.46
C ARG A 54 -21.41 -31.49 20.33
N TRP A 55 -20.78 -30.46 19.75
CA TRP A 55 -19.31 -30.38 19.63
C TRP A 55 -18.67 -30.27 21.02
N ARG A 56 -17.79 -31.22 21.39
CA ARG A 56 -17.02 -31.16 22.65
C ARG A 56 -15.97 -30.05 22.64
N ASP A 57 -15.36 -29.77 21.49
CA ASP A 57 -14.28 -28.79 21.34
C ASP A 57 -14.69 -27.62 20.44
N LYS A 58 -15.68 -26.85 20.91
CA LYS A 58 -16.16 -25.62 20.27
C LYS A 58 -15.05 -24.64 19.80
N PRO A 59 -13.96 -24.38 20.55
CA PRO A 59 -12.98 -23.38 20.13
C PRO A 59 -12.10 -23.83 18.94
N VAL A 60 -11.84 -25.14 18.79
CA VAL A 60 -11.01 -25.67 17.69
C VAL A 60 -11.78 -25.69 16.37
N ALA A 61 -13.07 -26.01 16.41
CA ALA A 61 -13.92 -25.93 15.23
C ALA A 61 -14.09 -24.48 14.74
N LEU A 62 -14.23 -23.54 15.69
CA LEU A 62 -14.37 -22.11 15.38
C LEU A 62 -13.07 -21.50 14.86
N SER A 63 -11.89 -21.93 15.32
CA SER A 63 -10.60 -21.45 14.79
C SER A 63 -10.35 -21.87 13.35
N ILE A 64 -10.81 -23.06 12.93
CA ILE A 64 -10.73 -23.53 11.54
C ILE A 64 -11.68 -22.72 10.63
N VAL A 65 -12.88 -22.40 11.13
CA VAL A 65 -13.83 -21.52 10.41
C VAL A 65 -13.26 -20.11 10.29
N GLN A 66 -12.66 -19.59 11.36
CA GLN A 66 -12.00 -18.28 11.39
C GLN A 66 -10.82 -18.22 10.40
N ALA A 67 -9.96 -19.23 10.34
CA ALA A 67 -8.86 -19.29 9.39
C ALA A 67 -9.34 -19.27 7.92
N ARG A 68 -10.46 -19.95 7.61
CA ARG A 68 -11.06 -19.91 6.27
C ARG A 68 -11.73 -18.59 5.94
N LEU A 69 -12.39 -17.96 6.92
CA LEU A 69 -13.06 -16.68 6.72
C LEU A 69 -12.05 -15.53 6.56
N VAL A 70 -10.97 -15.53 7.34
CA VAL A 70 -9.83 -14.62 7.20
C VAL A 70 -9.10 -14.86 5.87
N GLY A 71 -8.93 -16.12 5.45
CA GLY A 71 -8.39 -16.44 4.13
C GLY A 71 -9.25 -15.93 2.95
N LEU A 72 -10.58 -16.02 3.07
CA LEU A 72 -11.53 -15.48 2.08
C LEU A 72 -11.57 -13.94 2.07
N ALA A 73 -11.49 -13.31 3.25
CA ALA A 73 -11.40 -11.85 3.37
C ALA A 73 -10.08 -11.35 2.76
N HIS A 74 -8.93 -11.93 3.10
CA HIS A 74 -7.66 -11.56 2.47
C HIS A 74 -7.57 -11.87 0.97
N PHE A 75 -8.35 -12.83 0.46
CA PHE A 75 -8.45 -13.09 -0.98
C PHE A 75 -9.37 -12.09 -1.70
N SER A 76 -10.27 -11.42 -0.97
CA SER A 76 -11.26 -10.48 -1.50
C SER A 76 -10.97 -9.02 -1.15
N ASP A 77 -10.03 -8.75 -0.24
CA ASP A 77 -9.64 -7.41 0.20
C ASP A 77 -8.74 -6.73 -0.85
N PRO A 78 -9.22 -5.69 -1.56
CA PRO A 78 -8.40 -4.91 -2.48
C PRO A 78 -7.49 -3.91 -1.75
N THR A 79 -7.44 -3.94 -0.41
CA THR A 79 -6.82 -2.90 0.42
C THR A 79 -5.46 -3.27 0.98
N CYS A 80 -4.99 -4.50 0.78
CA CYS A 80 -3.60 -4.84 1.03
C CYS A 80 -2.79 -4.46 -0.21
N ILE A 81 -2.03 -3.38 -0.05
CA ILE A 81 -1.17 -2.73 -1.03
C ILE A 81 -1.92 -1.68 -1.87
N MET A 82 -2.17 -0.52 -1.22
CA MET A 82 -2.01 0.78 -1.87
C MET A 82 -0.54 0.99 -2.28
N ASP A 83 0.03 0.07 -3.07
CA ASP A 83 1.08 0.48 -3.97
C ASP A 83 0.37 1.28 -5.05
N THR A 84 0.79 2.52 -5.15
CA THR A 84 0.63 3.39 -6.32
C THR A 84 1.29 2.80 -7.57
N ASN A 85 1.22 1.49 -7.80
CA ASN A 85 1.39 0.87 -9.09
C ASN A 85 0.01 0.78 -9.75
N ARG A 86 -0.42 1.94 -10.24
CA ARG A 86 -1.15 2.00 -11.51
C ARG A 86 -0.41 1.03 -12.43
N ASN A 87 -1.01 -0.12 -12.74
CA ASN A 87 -0.40 -1.19 -13.51
C ASN A 87 0.19 -0.57 -14.78
N LEU A 88 1.49 -0.32 -14.74
CA LEU A 88 2.25 0.25 -15.83
C LEU A 88 2.34 -0.89 -16.85
N THR A 89 1.43 -0.87 -17.82
CA THR A 89 1.67 -1.40 -19.18
C THR A 89 2.75 -0.57 -19.88
N SER A 90 3.80 -0.18 -19.14
CA SER A 90 4.84 0.71 -19.63
C SER A 90 5.77 -0.10 -20.50
N MET A 91 5.84 0.27 -21.77
CA MET A 91 6.84 -0.22 -22.71
C MET A 91 8.28 0.02 -22.19
N ALA A 92 8.47 1.01 -21.29
CA ALA A 92 9.74 1.29 -20.65
C ALA A 92 9.97 0.43 -19.39
N LYS A 93 11.22 0.00 -19.17
CA LYS A 93 11.62 -0.76 -17.97
C LYS A 93 11.28 0.02 -16.69
N LYS A 94 10.61 -0.62 -15.72
CA LYS A 94 10.24 -0.02 -14.41
C LYS A 94 11.43 0.63 -13.68
N SER A 95 12.60 0.01 -13.76
CA SER A 95 13.85 0.53 -13.19
C SER A 95 14.26 1.90 -13.77
N LEU A 96 13.99 2.15 -15.06
CA LEU A 96 14.29 3.45 -15.69
C LEU A 96 13.35 4.55 -15.20
N ILE A 97 12.07 4.23 -15.04
CA ILE A 97 11.07 5.17 -14.48
C ILE A 97 11.47 5.54 -13.06
N GLN A 98 11.87 4.57 -12.24
CA GLN A 98 12.28 4.82 -10.85
C GLN A 98 13.59 5.62 -10.76
N ARG A 99 14.54 5.39 -11.67
CA ARG A 99 15.75 6.21 -11.79
C ARG A 99 15.42 7.68 -12.11
N GLU A 100 14.46 7.93 -13.01
CA GLU A 100 14.02 9.29 -13.35
C GLU A 100 13.36 9.98 -12.15
N LYS A 101 12.45 9.28 -11.45
CA LYS A 101 11.84 9.77 -10.20
C LYS A 101 12.89 10.12 -9.14
N LYS A 102 13.94 9.31 -9.01
CA LYS A 102 15.06 9.59 -8.10
C LYS A 102 15.82 10.86 -8.49
N ARG A 103 16.05 11.09 -9.80
CA ARG A 103 16.69 12.32 -10.28
C ARG A 103 15.85 13.56 -9.99
N GLN A 104 14.53 13.50 -10.19
CA GLN A 104 13.61 14.61 -9.88
C GLN A 104 13.67 15.00 -8.39
N LYS A 105 13.67 14.02 -7.48
CA LYS A 105 13.83 14.27 -6.04
C LYS A 105 15.16 14.95 -5.71
N LEU A 106 16.25 14.54 -6.35
CA LEU A 106 17.57 15.15 -6.15
C LEU A 106 17.63 16.57 -6.72
N GLU A 107 17.06 16.81 -7.89
CA GLU A 107 16.97 18.15 -8.46
C GLU A 107 16.24 19.10 -7.49
N GLN A 108 15.07 18.70 -6.99
CA GLN A 108 14.30 19.49 -6.02
C GLN A 108 15.12 19.80 -4.76
N LYS A 109 15.85 18.81 -4.23
CA LYS A 109 16.70 18.98 -3.05
C LYS A 109 17.81 20.02 -3.24
N TYR A 110 18.47 20.03 -4.40
CA TYR A 110 19.63 20.90 -4.67
C TYR A 110 19.30 22.15 -5.50
N HIS A 111 18.02 22.36 -5.85
CA HIS A 111 17.59 23.41 -6.78
C HIS A 111 18.03 24.82 -6.32
N LEU A 112 17.84 25.15 -5.04
CA LEU A 112 18.17 26.46 -4.48
C LEU A 112 19.67 26.74 -4.52
N ILE A 113 20.49 25.76 -4.11
CA ILE A 113 21.96 25.85 -4.07
C ILE A 113 22.51 26.06 -5.49
N ARG A 114 22.04 25.28 -6.47
CA ARG A 114 22.49 25.46 -7.87
C ARG A 114 22.08 26.82 -8.42
N ARG A 115 20.91 27.35 -8.01
CA ARG A 115 20.41 28.65 -8.46
C ARG A 115 21.20 29.82 -7.85
N SER A 116 21.53 29.77 -6.56
CA SER A 116 22.34 30.80 -5.89
C SER A 116 23.75 30.82 -6.47
N SER A 117 24.42 29.66 -6.56
CA SER A 117 25.79 29.58 -7.11
C SER A 117 25.85 30.06 -8.57
N LYS A 118 24.85 29.74 -9.41
CA LYS A 118 24.79 30.27 -10.78
C LYS A 118 24.63 31.80 -10.82
N LYS A 119 23.85 32.38 -9.90
CA LYS A 119 23.71 33.84 -9.79
C LYS A 119 25.02 34.48 -9.33
N GLU A 120 25.73 33.85 -8.39
CA GLU A 120 27.04 34.33 -7.92
C GLU A 120 28.07 34.35 -9.05
N ILE A 121 28.14 33.30 -9.88
CA ILE A 121 29.04 33.24 -11.06
C ILE A 121 28.82 34.45 -11.99
N SER A 122 27.57 34.86 -12.19
CA SER A 122 27.26 36.01 -13.06
C SER A 122 27.67 37.37 -12.47
N LYS A 123 27.79 37.48 -11.15
CA LYS A 123 28.10 38.74 -10.45
C LYS A 123 29.59 38.92 -10.19
N VAL A 124 30.32 37.83 -9.96
CA VAL A 124 31.73 37.86 -9.58
C VAL A 124 32.61 38.21 -10.79
N ARG A 125 33.53 39.18 -10.61
CA ARG A 125 34.46 39.63 -11.67
C ARG A 125 35.81 38.91 -11.60
N SER A 126 36.32 38.66 -10.39
CA SER A 126 37.58 37.98 -10.11
C SER A 126 37.56 36.52 -10.59
N LEU A 127 38.69 36.07 -11.14
CA LEU A 127 38.83 34.67 -11.59
C LEU A 127 38.97 33.72 -10.41
N SER A 128 39.71 34.10 -9.36
CA SER A 128 39.91 33.28 -8.16
C SER A 128 38.58 32.88 -7.51
N ASP A 129 37.71 33.86 -7.26
CA ASP A 129 36.43 33.62 -6.59
C ASP A 129 35.47 32.80 -7.48
N LYS A 130 35.58 32.91 -8.81
CA LYS A 130 34.84 32.02 -9.74
C LYS A 130 35.24 30.55 -9.57
N TRP A 131 36.53 30.26 -9.39
CA TRP A 131 37.01 28.89 -9.17
C TRP A 131 36.42 28.27 -7.90
N GLU A 132 36.32 29.04 -6.82
CA GLU A 132 35.70 28.58 -5.58
C GLU A 132 34.22 28.24 -5.79
N ILE A 133 33.49 29.08 -6.52
CA ILE A 133 32.07 28.84 -6.83
C ILE A 133 31.89 27.61 -7.73
N TYR A 134 32.79 27.37 -8.69
CA TYR A 134 32.77 26.14 -9.47
C TYR A 134 33.00 24.89 -8.62
N GLY A 135 33.88 24.97 -7.62
CA GLY A 135 34.05 23.92 -6.61
C GLY A 135 32.74 23.60 -5.87
N LYS A 136 32.03 24.65 -5.42
CA LYS A 136 30.69 24.52 -4.79
C LYS A 136 29.64 23.95 -5.74
N LEU A 137 29.73 24.23 -7.05
CA LEU A 137 28.81 23.72 -8.07
C LEU A 137 29.08 22.25 -8.44
N GLN A 138 30.31 21.78 -8.24
CA GLN A 138 30.77 20.42 -8.54
C GLN A 138 30.54 19.45 -7.37
N SER A 139 30.44 19.95 -6.14
CA SER A 139 30.22 19.11 -4.94
C SER A 139 28.88 18.34 -4.90
N PRO A 140 27.73 18.83 -5.44
CA PRO A 140 26.48 18.07 -5.42
C PRO A 140 26.49 16.90 -6.42
N GLN A 141 25.68 15.86 -6.17
CA GLN A 141 25.65 14.70 -7.07
C GLN A 141 25.27 15.08 -8.52
N ARG A 142 25.95 14.49 -9.51
CA ARG A 142 25.72 14.75 -10.95
C ARG A 142 24.27 14.54 -11.41
N ASN A 143 23.55 13.63 -10.77
CA ASN A 143 22.14 13.33 -11.06
C ASN A 143 21.17 14.44 -10.61
N SER A 144 21.62 15.42 -9.82
CA SER A 144 20.83 16.60 -9.42
C SER A 144 20.74 17.68 -10.49
N ALA A 145 21.53 17.58 -11.58
CA ALA A 145 21.53 18.58 -12.63
C ALA A 145 20.22 18.52 -13.45
N PRO A 146 19.53 19.64 -13.68
CA PRO A 146 18.26 19.67 -14.42
C PRO A 146 18.42 19.17 -15.86
N THR A 147 19.60 19.36 -16.47
CA THR A 147 19.93 18.87 -17.81
C THR A 147 19.92 17.35 -17.94
N ARG A 148 20.03 16.60 -16.83
CA ARG A 148 19.98 15.13 -16.82
C ARG A 148 18.56 14.58 -16.75
N LEU A 149 17.56 15.44 -16.56
CA LEU A 149 16.16 15.05 -16.56
C LEU A 149 15.65 14.96 -17.99
N HIS A 150 14.89 13.90 -18.25
CA HIS A 150 14.33 13.64 -19.56
C HIS A 150 12.81 13.56 -19.49
N ARG A 151 12.13 14.25 -20.41
CA ARG A 151 10.67 14.18 -20.52
C ARG A 151 10.27 12.79 -21.01
N ARG A 152 9.41 12.12 -20.24
CA ARG A 152 8.86 10.80 -20.58
C ARG A 152 7.35 10.87 -20.66
N CYS A 153 6.76 10.04 -21.50
CA CYS A 153 5.32 9.89 -21.57
C CYS A 153 4.77 9.43 -20.21
N PHE A 154 3.73 10.10 -19.71
CA PHE A 154 3.12 9.82 -18.40
C PHE A 154 2.50 8.43 -18.31
N SER A 155 1.90 7.94 -19.40
CA SER A 155 1.26 6.63 -19.47
C SER A 155 2.25 5.51 -19.79
N THR A 156 3.10 5.67 -20.82
CA THR A 156 3.95 4.59 -21.33
C THR A 156 5.41 4.63 -20.86
N GLY A 157 5.88 5.74 -20.31
CA GLY A 157 7.29 5.94 -19.93
C GLY A 157 8.26 6.11 -21.10
N ARG A 158 7.76 6.15 -22.35
CA ARG A 158 8.55 6.35 -23.57
C ARG A 158 9.25 7.71 -23.54
N PHE A 159 10.51 7.76 -23.96
CA PHE A 159 11.25 9.00 -24.16
C PHE A 159 10.56 9.86 -25.22
N ARG A 160 10.44 11.17 -24.97
CA ARG A 160 9.97 12.15 -25.96
C ARG A 160 11.20 12.89 -26.49
N GLU A 161 11.42 12.79 -27.79
CA GLU A 161 12.37 13.62 -28.53
C GLU A 161 11.80 15.02 -28.75
#